data_AF-A0A645A8F4-F1
#
_entry.id   AF-A0A645A8F4-F1
#
_cell.length_a   1.000
_cell.length_b   1.000
_cell.length_c   1.000
_cell.angle_alpha   90.00
_cell.angle_beta   90.00
_cell.angle_gamma   90.00
#
_symmetry.space_group_name_H-M   'P 1'
#
loop_
_entity.id
_entity.type
_entity.pdbx_description
1 polymer ?
#
loop_
_entity_poly.entity_id
_entity_poly.type
_entity_poly.pdbx_seq_one_letter_code
_entity_poly.pdbx_strand_id
1 'polypeptide(L)'
;MVIDIDRHQEEASGFDSLQELEEAYDKLPDTYTVTTPRNGEHRYYRIPGLSLDRDLIDFRPGIDILGTKVNAAPSVTDKGLYSVKNGNVTEIAELPKFFIELMVQHDKQKKQSNDSFATGNYKAYGGGKGKTIQLLEEVVQGIESGNRNAFFTRAFGTLLRANMNVEAAIKLMIDWNTRYVQPSLGSKELHSVLKSVVNRENKKRGGD
;
A
#
# COMPACT_ATOMS: atom_id res chain seq x y z
N MET A 1 -17.21 -14.41 -5.21
CA MET A 1 -16.80 -12.99 -5.32
C MET A 1 -17.24 -12.50 -6.69
N VAL A 2 -17.59 -11.22 -6.80
CA VAL A 2 -17.94 -10.59 -8.08
C VAL A 2 -17.05 -9.38 -8.29
N ILE A 3 -16.49 -9.24 -9.50
CA ILE A 3 -15.92 -7.98 -9.98
C ILE A 3 -17.06 -7.25 -10.67
N ASP A 4 -17.47 -6.11 -10.12
CA ASP A 4 -18.50 -5.24 -10.67
C ASP A 4 -17.82 -4.14 -11.47
N ILE A 5 -18.12 -4.10 -12.77
CA ILE A 5 -17.51 -3.22 -13.76
C ILE A 5 -18.60 -2.27 -14.23
N ASP A 6 -18.54 -1.04 -13.76
CA ASP A 6 -19.50 0.01 -14.09
C ASP A 6 -19.02 0.87 -15.24
N ARG A 7 -19.99 1.33 -16.04
CA ARG A 7 -19.74 2.31 -17.09
C ARG A 7 -20.11 3.71 -16.58
N HIS A 8 -19.11 4.50 -16.19
CA HIS A 8 -19.28 5.94 -15.95
C HIS A 8 -19.02 6.74 -17.24
N GLN A 9 -19.37 8.03 -17.24
CA GLN A 9 -19.20 8.92 -18.41
C GLN A 9 -17.74 8.92 -18.91
N GLU A 10 -17.55 9.33 -20.17
CA GLU A 10 -16.41 9.13 -21.11
C GLU A 10 -14.96 9.18 -20.58
N GLU A 11 -14.69 9.62 -19.35
CA GLU A 11 -13.35 9.78 -18.78
C GLU A 11 -12.99 8.77 -17.67
N ALA A 12 -13.91 7.88 -17.24
CA ALA A 12 -13.66 6.92 -16.15
C ALA A 12 -14.47 5.62 -16.25
N SER A 13 -14.46 4.95 -17.41
CA SER A 13 -15.15 3.67 -17.58
C SER A 13 -14.39 2.53 -16.89
N GLY A 14 -15.09 1.67 -16.15
CA GLY A 14 -14.49 0.48 -15.53
C GLY A 14 -13.89 -0.49 -16.54
N PHE A 15 -14.37 -0.49 -17.79
CA PHE A 15 -13.77 -1.28 -18.86
C PHE A 15 -12.38 -0.78 -19.27
N ASP A 16 -12.13 0.53 -19.22
CA ASP A 16 -10.82 1.10 -19.54
C ASP A 16 -9.83 0.75 -18.42
N SER A 17 -10.28 0.87 -17.16
CA SER A 17 -9.50 0.43 -16.00
C SER A 17 -9.20 -1.07 -16.02
N LEU A 18 -10.14 -1.89 -16.51
CA LEU A 18 -9.90 -3.32 -16.67
C LEU A 18 -8.87 -3.57 -17.77
N GLN A 19 -8.97 -2.90 -18.90
CA GLN A 19 -8.00 -3.02 -19.98
C GLN A 19 -6.58 -2.65 -19.52
N GLU A 20 -6.42 -1.53 -18.83
CA GLU A 20 -5.12 -1.13 -18.26
C GLU A 20 -4.54 -2.18 -17.30
N LEU A 21 -5.40 -2.80 -16.48
CA LEU A 21 -4.98 -3.90 -15.60
C LEU A 21 -4.54 -5.13 -16.39
N GLU A 22 -5.27 -5.52 -17.42
CA GLU A 22 -4.92 -6.68 -18.24
C GLU A 22 -3.65 -6.45 -19.08
N GLU A 23 -3.40 -5.22 -19.53
CA GLU A 23 -2.18 -4.81 -20.22
C GLU A 23 -0.96 -4.79 -19.29
N ALA A 24 -1.14 -4.35 -18.04
CA ALA A 24 -0.05 -4.23 -17.07
C ALA A 24 0.34 -5.59 -16.43
N TYR A 25 -0.59 -6.55 -16.38
CA TYR A 25 -0.38 -7.84 -15.70
C TYR A 25 -0.67 -9.01 -16.63
N ASP A 26 -1.91 -9.50 -16.62
CA ASP A 26 -2.37 -10.61 -17.45
C ASP A 26 -3.90 -10.51 -17.60
N LYS A 27 -4.46 -11.21 -18.59
CA LYS A 27 -5.91 -11.20 -18.82
C LYS A 27 -6.68 -11.95 -17.74
N LEU A 28 -7.87 -11.46 -17.40
CA LEU A 28 -8.78 -12.25 -16.59
C LEU A 28 -9.39 -13.38 -17.44
N PRO A 29 -9.52 -14.60 -16.88
CA PRO A 29 -10.15 -15.69 -17.59
C PRO A 29 -11.64 -15.41 -17.79
N ASP A 30 -12.19 -15.87 -18.90
CA ASP A 30 -13.63 -15.86 -19.13
C ASP A 30 -14.35 -16.60 -18.01
N THR A 31 -15.47 -16.05 -17.57
CA THR A 31 -16.25 -16.59 -16.45
C THR A 31 -17.73 -16.26 -16.61
N TYR A 32 -18.57 -16.81 -15.73
CA TYR A 32 -19.97 -16.44 -15.65
C TYR A 32 -20.11 -14.92 -15.47
N THR A 33 -20.76 -14.29 -16.45
CA THR A 33 -20.85 -12.83 -16.57
C THR A 33 -22.30 -12.43 -16.76
N VAL A 34 -22.71 -11.42 -15.99
CA VAL A 34 -24.06 -10.84 -16.02
C VAL A 34 -23.96 -9.38 -16.43
N THR A 35 -24.75 -8.97 -17.42
CA THR A 35 -24.89 -7.55 -17.80
C THR A 35 -25.75 -6.84 -16.76
N THR A 36 -25.34 -5.64 -16.34
CA THR A 36 -26.09 -4.78 -15.42
C THR A 36 -27.00 -3.81 -16.20
N PRO A 37 -28.06 -3.27 -15.58
CA PRO A 37 -28.98 -2.36 -16.27
C PRO A 37 -28.34 -1.08 -16.84
N ARG A 38 -27.15 -0.71 -16.35
CA ARG A 38 -26.38 0.47 -16.81
C ARG A 38 -25.33 0.13 -17.86
N ASN A 39 -25.46 -1.03 -18.52
CA ASN A 39 -24.49 -1.55 -19.48
C ASN A 39 -23.10 -1.83 -18.86
N GLY A 40 -23.05 -2.14 -17.56
CA GLY A 40 -21.88 -2.68 -16.88
C GLY A 40 -21.91 -4.21 -16.83
N GLU A 41 -20.98 -4.81 -16.09
CA GLU A 41 -20.84 -6.26 -15.94
C GLU A 41 -20.55 -6.69 -14.50
N HIS A 42 -21.26 -7.72 -14.03
CA HIS A 42 -20.85 -8.53 -12.90
C HIS A 42 -20.11 -9.77 -13.42
N ARG A 43 -18.80 -9.88 -13.16
CA ARG A 43 -17.99 -11.06 -13.46
C ARG A 43 -17.72 -11.88 -12.21
N TYR A 44 -18.15 -13.14 -12.19
CA TYR A 44 -18.11 -13.98 -11.00
C TYR A 44 -16.80 -14.77 -10.98
N TYR A 45 -16.10 -14.81 -9.84
CA TYR A 45 -14.89 -15.62 -9.69
C TYR A 45 -14.88 -16.37 -8.35
N ARG A 46 -14.24 -17.55 -8.37
CA ARG A 46 -13.86 -18.30 -7.18
C ARG A 46 -12.52 -17.77 -6.69
N ILE A 47 -12.38 -17.55 -5.39
CA ILE A 47 -11.08 -17.24 -4.78
C ILE A 47 -10.55 -18.53 -4.16
N PRO A 48 -9.43 -19.09 -4.64
CA PRO A 48 -8.89 -20.33 -4.08
C PRO A 48 -8.49 -20.17 -2.61
N GLY A 49 -9.09 -20.98 -1.73
CA GLY A 49 -8.71 -21.06 -0.31
C GLY A 49 -9.04 -19.82 0.54
N LEU A 50 -9.84 -18.88 0.05
CA LEU A 50 -10.17 -17.64 0.74
C LEU A 50 -11.66 -17.28 0.59
N SER A 51 -12.20 -16.57 1.58
CA SER A 51 -13.47 -15.85 1.46
C SER A 51 -13.21 -14.35 1.54
N LEU A 52 -14.04 -13.58 0.84
CA LEU A 52 -14.04 -12.12 0.92
C LEU A 52 -15.32 -11.69 1.65
N ASP A 53 -15.21 -11.41 2.94
CA ASP A 53 -16.38 -11.12 3.81
C ASP A 53 -16.77 -9.63 3.80
N ARG A 54 -16.22 -8.85 2.87
CA ARG A 54 -16.49 -7.40 2.70
C ARG A 54 -16.39 -6.99 1.24
N ASP A 55 -16.86 -5.80 0.92
CA ASP A 55 -16.69 -5.24 -0.42
C ASP A 55 -15.46 -4.31 -0.46
N LEU A 56 -14.70 -4.37 -1.54
CA LEU A 56 -13.62 -3.42 -1.86
C LEU A 56 -14.16 -2.43 -2.89
N ILE A 57 -14.71 -1.33 -2.35
CA ILE A 57 -15.24 -0.22 -3.15
C ILE A 57 -14.11 0.71 -3.59
N ASP A 58 -14.25 1.22 -4.82
CA ASP A 58 -13.26 2.01 -5.55
C ASP A 58 -11.93 1.25 -5.66
N PHE A 59 -11.98 0.00 -6.11
CA PHE A 59 -10.77 -0.79 -6.34
C PHE A 59 -9.93 -0.17 -7.46
N ARG A 60 -10.60 0.22 -8.55
CA ARG A 60 -10.13 1.10 -9.62
C ARG A 60 -11.28 2.01 -10.07
N PRO A 61 -11.03 3.07 -10.86
CA PRO A 61 -12.11 3.87 -11.43
C PRO A 61 -13.14 2.97 -12.15
N GLY A 62 -14.39 2.97 -11.66
CA GLY A 62 -15.47 2.15 -12.21
C GLY A 62 -15.36 0.64 -11.98
N ILE A 63 -14.47 0.17 -11.10
CA ILE A 63 -14.37 -1.24 -10.71
C ILE A 63 -14.49 -1.39 -9.20
N ASP A 64 -15.47 -2.17 -8.77
CA ASP A 64 -15.67 -2.61 -7.40
C ASP A 64 -15.47 -4.14 -7.28
N ILE A 65 -15.08 -4.59 -6.09
CA ILE A 65 -15.00 -6.03 -5.78
C ILE A 65 -15.99 -6.36 -4.68
N LEU A 66 -17.01 -7.12 -5.03
CA LEU A 66 -18.14 -7.43 -4.17
C LEU A 66 -18.01 -8.84 -3.59
N GLY A 67 -17.91 -8.90 -2.27
CA GLY A 67 -17.80 -10.13 -1.47
C GLY A 67 -19.10 -10.49 -0.76
N THR A 68 -19.96 -9.50 -0.49
CA THR A 68 -21.09 -9.66 0.42
C THR A 68 -22.42 -9.96 -0.28
N LYS A 69 -22.82 -9.13 -1.25
CA LYS A 69 -24.12 -9.26 -1.94
C LYS A 69 -24.08 -8.59 -3.31
N VAL A 70 -24.85 -9.15 -4.25
CA VAL A 70 -25.06 -8.59 -5.60
C VAL A 70 -26.49 -8.88 -6.06
N ASN A 71 -26.97 -8.10 -7.04
CA ASN A 71 -28.14 -8.49 -7.81
C ASN A 71 -27.73 -9.59 -8.82
N ALA A 72 -28.42 -10.72 -8.79
CA ALA A 72 -28.16 -11.84 -9.69
C ALA A 72 -29.12 -11.82 -10.90
N ALA A 73 -28.68 -12.30 -12.06
CA ALA A 73 -29.58 -12.57 -13.16
C ALA A 73 -30.56 -13.72 -12.80
N PRO A 74 -31.82 -13.71 -13.28
CA PRO A 74 -32.44 -12.70 -14.16
C PRO A 74 -33.26 -11.63 -13.41
N SER A 75 -32.74 -11.04 -12.34
CA SER A 75 -33.49 -10.06 -11.53
C SER A 75 -33.86 -8.79 -12.31
N VAL A 76 -35.05 -8.25 -12.03
CA VAL A 76 -35.52 -6.96 -12.55
C VAL A 76 -35.64 -5.98 -11.39
N THR A 77 -35.03 -4.81 -11.52
CA THR A 77 -35.13 -3.71 -10.56
C THR A 77 -35.78 -2.49 -11.21
N ASP A 78 -35.98 -1.44 -10.43
CA ASP A 78 -36.35 -0.09 -10.91
C ASP A 78 -35.37 0.46 -11.95
N LYS A 79 -34.10 0.04 -11.89
CA LYS A 79 -33.05 0.44 -12.83
C LYS A 79 -33.02 -0.39 -14.11
N GLY A 80 -33.68 -1.55 -14.14
CA GLY A 80 -33.80 -2.43 -15.30
C GLY A 80 -33.42 -3.89 -15.02
N LEU A 81 -33.16 -4.64 -16.10
CA LEU A 81 -32.92 -6.08 -16.07
C LEU A 81 -31.42 -6.41 -15.91
N TYR A 82 -31.13 -7.37 -15.03
CA TYR A 82 -29.87 -8.10 -15.02
C TYR A 82 -29.99 -9.35 -15.88
N SER A 83 -29.13 -9.52 -16.89
CA SER A 83 -29.22 -10.63 -17.83
C SER A 83 -27.90 -11.39 -17.95
N VAL A 84 -27.96 -12.70 -18.16
CA VAL A 84 -26.75 -13.49 -18.41
C VAL A 84 -26.15 -13.07 -19.74
N LYS A 85 -24.89 -12.65 -19.70
CA LYS A 85 -24.09 -12.31 -20.90
C LYS A 85 -23.33 -13.53 -21.41
N ASN A 86 -22.67 -14.24 -20.50
CA ASN A 86 -21.78 -15.35 -20.85
C ASN A 86 -21.64 -16.37 -19.71
N GLY A 87 -21.34 -17.61 -20.07
CA GLY A 87 -20.97 -18.69 -19.14
C GLY A 87 -22.13 -19.30 -18.34
N ASN A 88 -21.79 -20.22 -17.43
CA ASN A 88 -22.70 -20.89 -16.51
C ASN A 88 -22.26 -20.66 -15.06
N VAL A 89 -23.20 -20.41 -14.16
CA VAL A 89 -22.94 -20.24 -12.71
C VAL A 89 -22.26 -21.46 -12.06
N THR A 90 -22.34 -22.65 -12.66
CA THR A 90 -21.61 -23.84 -12.19
C THR A 90 -20.15 -23.88 -12.64
N GLU A 91 -19.77 -23.06 -13.64
CA GLU A 91 -18.46 -23.04 -14.31
C GLU A 91 -17.71 -21.73 -14.04
N ILE A 92 -17.82 -21.23 -12.80
CA ILE A 92 -17.12 -20.02 -12.37
C ILE A 92 -15.61 -20.25 -12.35
N ALA A 93 -14.87 -19.41 -13.08
CA ALA A 93 -13.42 -19.47 -13.14
C ALA A 93 -12.75 -19.09 -11.82
N GLU A 94 -11.53 -19.58 -11.61
CA GLU A 94 -10.70 -19.14 -10.50
C GLU A 94 -10.10 -17.77 -10.79
N LEU A 95 -10.04 -16.92 -9.75
CA LEU A 95 -9.41 -15.62 -9.84
C LEU A 95 -7.88 -15.79 -9.93
N PRO A 96 -7.22 -15.20 -10.93
CA PRO A 96 -5.77 -15.27 -11.06
C PRO A 96 -5.02 -14.73 -9.85
N LYS A 97 -3.85 -15.32 -9.55
CA LYS A 97 -3.02 -14.93 -8.40
C LYS A 97 -2.62 -13.45 -8.43
N PHE A 98 -2.28 -12.91 -9.60
CA PHE A 98 -1.90 -11.49 -9.73
C PHE A 98 -3.03 -10.56 -9.22
N PHE A 99 -4.28 -10.92 -9.48
CA PHE A 99 -5.43 -10.10 -9.06
C PHE A 99 -5.66 -10.18 -7.56
N ILE A 100 -5.47 -11.37 -6.96
CA ILE A 100 -5.47 -11.55 -5.49
C ILE A 100 -4.40 -10.68 -4.85
N GLU A 101 -3.19 -10.63 -5.43
CA GLU A 101 -2.09 -9.79 -4.93
C GLU A 101 -2.44 -8.29 -5.02
N LEU A 102 -3.08 -7.85 -6.10
CA LEU A 102 -3.57 -6.47 -6.23
C LEU A 102 -4.63 -6.11 -5.18
N MET A 103 -5.56 -7.02 -4.89
CA MET A 103 -6.55 -6.83 -3.81
C MET A 103 -5.88 -6.63 -2.45
N VAL A 104 -4.86 -7.43 -2.14
CA VAL A 104 -4.10 -7.31 -0.89
C VAL A 104 -3.33 -6.00 -0.83
N GLN A 105 -2.77 -5.53 -1.95
CA GLN A 105 -2.06 -4.25 -2.03
C GLN A 105 -3.01 -3.06 -1.83
N HIS A 106 -4.18 -3.06 -2.47
CA HIS A 106 -5.20 -2.00 -2.31
C HIS A 106 -5.63 -1.86 -0.85
N ASP A 107 -5.88 -2.98 -0.17
CA ASP A 107 -6.27 -2.97 1.25
C ASP A 107 -5.17 -2.39 2.16
N LYS A 108 -3.89 -2.69 1.86
CA LYS A 108 -2.75 -2.11 2.58
C LYS A 108 -2.64 -0.61 2.32
N GLN A 109 -2.83 -0.17 1.08
CA GLN A 109 -2.78 1.26 0.73
C GLN A 109 -3.93 2.04 1.39
N LYS A 110 -5.16 1.51 1.37
CA LYS A 110 -6.33 2.16 2.00
C LYS A 110 -6.18 2.23 3.53
N LYS A 111 -5.55 1.23 4.16
CA LYS A 111 -5.17 1.27 5.58
C LYS A 111 -4.10 2.32 5.85
N GLN A 112 -3.08 2.43 5.01
CA GLN A 112 -2.04 3.48 5.13
C GLN A 112 -2.60 4.88 4.87
N SER A 113 -3.55 5.06 3.94
CA SER A 113 -4.17 6.35 3.66
C SER A 113 -5.14 6.79 4.75
N ASN A 114 -5.81 5.86 5.44
CA ASN A 114 -6.64 6.20 6.60
C ASN A 114 -5.80 6.56 7.84
N ASP A 115 -4.52 6.17 7.88
CA ASP A 115 -3.54 6.67 8.86
C ASP A 115 -2.92 8.02 8.46
N SER A 116 -3.17 8.52 7.24
CA SER A 116 -2.70 9.85 6.83
C SER A 116 -3.67 10.94 7.28
N PHE A 117 -3.29 11.66 8.33
CA PHE A 117 -3.92 12.92 8.71
C PHE A 117 -3.77 13.93 7.56
N ALA A 118 -4.88 14.42 7.00
CA ALA A 118 -4.85 15.44 5.96
C ALA A 118 -4.19 16.72 6.51
N THR A 119 -2.96 17.02 6.08
CA THR A 119 -2.17 18.17 6.55
C THR A 119 -2.64 19.51 5.98
N GLY A 120 -3.92 19.62 5.59
CA GLY A 120 -4.49 20.64 4.72
C GLY A 120 -3.85 22.02 4.88
N ASN A 121 -3.36 22.60 3.76
CA ASN A 121 -2.76 23.94 3.66
C ASN A 121 -1.89 24.38 4.86
N TYR A 122 -1.12 23.48 5.47
CA TYR A 122 -0.19 23.84 6.53
C TYR A 122 0.83 24.88 6.01
N LYS A 123 0.75 26.10 6.53
CA LYS A 123 1.74 27.15 6.26
C LYS A 123 2.95 26.93 7.16
N ALA A 124 4.10 26.65 6.54
CA ALA A 124 5.35 26.56 7.27
C ALA A 124 5.66 27.90 7.98
N TYR A 125 6.05 27.83 9.25
CA TYR A 125 6.70 28.94 9.93
C TYR A 125 8.03 29.20 9.21
N GLY A 126 8.10 30.26 8.42
CA GLY A 126 9.27 30.55 7.57
C GLY A 126 10.59 30.46 8.35
N GLY A 127 11.57 29.76 7.79
CA GLY A 127 12.87 29.50 8.42
C GLY A 127 13.55 28.25 7.83
N GLY A 128 14.87 28.18 7.89
CA GLY A 128 15.62 27.00 7.46
C GLY A 128 15.39 25.80 8.39
N LYS A 129 15.34 24.58 7.84
CA LYS A 129 15.18 23.35 8.64
C LYS A 129 16.47 23.02 9.40
N GLY A 130 16.38 22.72 10.69
CA GLY A 130 17.49 22.20 11.48
C GLY A 130 17.88 20.77 11.07
N LYS A 131 19.13 20.36 11.36
CA LYS A 131 19.66 19.03 10.96
C LYS A 131 18.84 17.85 11.48
N THR A 132 18.24 17.97 12.67
CA THR A 132 17.37 16.91 13.22
C THR A 132 16.10 16.76 12.39
N ILE A 133 15.48 17.86 11.97
CA ILE A 133 14.27 17.82 11.13
C ILE A 133 14.58 17.26 9.76
N GLN A 134 15.68 17.69 9.15
CA GLN A 134 16.15 17.14 7.87
C GLN A 134 16.38 15.62 7.96
N LEU A 135 16.94 15.13 9.08
CA LEU A 135 17.12 13.70 9.31
C LEU A 135 15.79 12.94 9.42
N LEU A 136 14.80 13.49 10.12
CA LEU A 136 13.48 12.88 10.26
C LEU A 136 12.75 12.80 8.91
N GLU A 137 12.92 13.81 8.05
CA GLU A 137 12.35 13.80 6.70
C GLU A 137 13.11 12.86 5.75
N GLU A 138 14.42 12.74 5.91
CA GLU A 138 15.22 11.82 5.09
C GLU A 138 14.88 10.36 5.38
N VAL A 139 14.75 9.97 6.66
CA VAL A 139 14.49 8.56 6.99
C VAL A 139 13.16 8.06 6.42
N VAL A 140 12.13 8.92 6.36
CA VAL A 140 10.82 8.53 5.82
C VAL A 140 10.83 8.36 4.30
N GLN A 141 11.83 8.88 3.59
CA GLN A 141 12.02 8.66 2.15
C GLN A 141 12.62 7.28 1.83
N GLY A 142 13.13 6.56 2.83
CA GLY A 142 13.79 5.27 2.67
C GLY A 142 15.29 5.37 2.40
N ILE A 143 16.04 4.33 2.79
CA ILE A 143 17.51 4.31 2.71
C ILE A 143 17.96 3.09 1.90
N GLU A 144 18.67 3.37 0.80
CA GLU A 144 19.16 2.34 -0.12
C GLU A 144 20.38 1.57 0.42
N SER A 145 20.55 0.34 -0.09
CA SER A 145 21.49 -0.66 0.40
C SER A 145 22.96 -0.21 0.47
N GLY A 146 23.41 0.68 -0.40
CA GLY A 146 24.80 1.15 -0.45
C GLY A 146 25.21 2.09 0.68
N ASN A 147 24.25 2.78 1.32
CA ASN A 147 24.53 3.91 2.22
C ASN A 147 24.09 3.69 3.67
N ARG A 148 23.64 2.49 4.04
CA ARG A 148 23.03 2.18 5.35
C ARG A 148 23.94 2.49 6.56
N ASN A 149 25.18 1.99 6.55
CA ASN A 149 26.11 2.21 7.67
C ASN A 149 26.51 3.69 7.81
N ALA A 150 26.71 4.37 6.69
CA ALA A 150 26.99 5.80 6.65
C ALA A 150 25.78 6.62 7.17
N PHE A 151 24.57 6.23 6.77
CA PHE A 151 23.32 6.79 7.28
C PHE A 151 23.24 6.66 8.80
N PHE A 152 23.33 5.44 9.36
CA PHE A 152 23.19 5.23 10.81
C PHE A 152 24.27 5.97 11.61
N THR A 153 25.50 6.04 11.09
CA THR A 153 26.60 6.80 11.69
C THR A 153 26.25 8.30 11.80
N ARG A 154 25.71 8.88 10.73
CA ARG A 154 25.32 10.30 10.68
C ARG A 154 24.06 10.56 11.47
N ALA A 155 23.06 9.71 11.34
CA ALA A 155 21.76 9.78 12.01
C ALA A 155 21.94 9.79 13.53
N PHE A 156 22.58 8.76 14.06
CA PHE A 156 22.78 8.60 15.50
C PHE A 156 23.64 9.74 16.08
N GLY A 157 24.73 10.11 15.40
CA GLY A 157 25.55 11.26 15.80
C GLY A 157 24.82 12.61 15.72
N THR A 158 23.78 12.75 14.89
CA THR A 158 22.96 13.97 14.83
C THR A 158 22.01 14.04 16.01
N LEU A 159 21.37 12.92 16.38
CA LEU A 159 20.50 12.83 17.55
C LEU A 159 21.27 13.09 18.85
N LEU A 160 22.46 12.49 19.01
CA LEU A 160 23.29 12.69 20.20
C LEU A 160 23.77 14.14 20.36
N ARG A 161 24.11 14.83 19.26
CA ARG A 161 24.47 16.26 19.29
C ARG A 161 23.28 17.16 19.59
N ALA A 162 22.06 16.72 19.29
CA ALA A 162 20.83 17.40 19.69
C ALA A 162 20.43 17.09 21.15
N ASN A 163 21.32 16.48 21.95
CA ASN A 163 21.09 16.07 23.33
C ASN A 163 19.91 15.10 23.52
N MET A 164 19.58 14.31 22.50
CA MET A 164 18.62 13.21 22.67
C MET A 164 19.17 12.16 23.65
N ASN A 165 18.27 11.60 24.47
CA ASN A 165 18.59 10.46 25.33
C ASN A 165 19.15 9.30 24.48
N VAL A 166 20.26 8.69 24.92
CA VAL A 166 20.99 7.67 24.16
C VAL A 166 20.15 6.42 23.91
N GLU A 167 19.40 5.96 24.91
CA GLU A 167 18.54 4.77 24.77
C GLU A 167 17.38 5.03 23.80
N ALA A 168 16.78 6.22 23.87
CA ALA A 168 15.75 6.64 22.92
C ALA A 168 16.30 6.69 21.49
N ALA A 169 17.50 7.25 21.32
CA ALA A 169 18.17 7.29 20.03
C ALA A 169 18.49 5.87 19.51
N ILE A 170 18.93 4.93 20.37
CA ILE A 170 19.15 3.52 19.98
C ILE A 170 17.84 2.87 19.52
N LYS A 171 16.74 3.06 20.26
CA LYS A 171 15.42 2.52 19.87
C LYS A 171 15.00 3.05 18.49
N LEU A 172 15.18 4.34 18.23
CA LEU A 172 14.91 4.92 16.91
C LEU A 172 15.79 4.30 15.81
N MET A 173 17.08 4.03 16.07
CA MET A 173 17.93 3.37 15.06
C MET A 173 17.44 1.95 14.73
N ILE A 174 16.98 1.20 15.74
CA ILE A 174 16.41 -0.14 15.55
C ILE A 174 15.11 -0.06 14.73
N ASP A 175 14.21 0.86 15.10
CA ASP A 175 12.95 1.06 14.39
C ASP A 175 13.20 1.49 12.94
N TRP A 176 14.14 2.41 12.71
CA TRP A 176 14.46 2.88 11.38
C TRP A 176 15.06 1.80 10.49
N ASN A 177 15.96 0.98 11.04
CA ASN A 177 16.53 -0.16 10.32
C ASN A 177 15.46 -1.18 9.92
N THR A 178 14.44 -1.36 10.76
CA THR A 178 13.38 -2.33 10.52
C THR A 178 12.35 -1.81 9.51
N ARG A 179 12.04 -0.51 9.54
CA ARG A 179 10.90 0.07 8.79
C ARG A 179 11.30 0.78 7.49
N TYR A 180 12.50 1.36 7.42
CA TYR A 180 12.87 2.29 6.33
C TYR A 180 14.14 1.88 5.56
N VAL A 181 14.75 0.74 5.89
CA VAL A 181 16.01 0.28 5.27
C VAL A 181 15.80 -1.04 4.54
N GLN A 182 16.21 -1.13 3.26
CA GLN A 182 16.09 -2.35 2.46
C GLN A 182 17.40 -2.71 1.70
N PRO A 183 17.97 -3.91 1.92
CA PRO A 183 17.65 -4.84 3.00
C PRO A 183 18.11 -4.27 4.35
N SER A 184 17.41 -4.58 5.43
CA SER A 184 17.80 -4.17 6.78
C SER A 184 19.20 -4.66 7.15
N LEU A 185 19.93 -3.90 7.97
CA LEU A 185 21.18 -4.37 8.57
C LEU A 185 20.89 -5.48 9.59
N GLY A 186 21.78 -6.46 9.67
CA GLY A 186 21.73 -7.46 10.73
C GLY A 186 21.99 -6.83 12.10
N SER A 187 21.43 -7.40 13.18
CA SER A 187 21.55 -6.81 14.53
C SER A 187 23.01 -6.57 14.92
N LYS A 188 23.92 -7.52 14.67
CA LYS A 188 25.35 -7.34 15.03
C LYS A 188 25.99 -6.17 14.29
N GLU A 189 25.65 -5.98 13.02
CA GLU A 189 26.18 -4.89 12.19
C GLU A 189 25.70 -3.54 12.71
N LEU A 190 24.39 -3.40 12.94
CA LEU A 190 23.82 -2.16 13.48
C LEU A 190 24.42 -1.82 14.84
N HIS A 191 24.49 -2.78 15.78
CA HIS A 191 25.09 -2.53 17.10
C HIS A 191 26.57 -2.10 17.01
N SER A 192 27.33 -2.68 16.08
CA SER A 192 28.72 -2.28 15.83
C SER A 192 28.82 -0.81 15.40
N VAL A 193 27.97 -0.39 14.46
CA VAL A 193 27.90 1.01 14.00
C VAL A 193 27.56 1.94 15.16
N LEU A 194 26.51 1.64 15.93
CA LEU A 194 26.09 2.50 17.04
C LEU A 194 27.17 2.60 18.13
N LYS A 195 27.80 1.48 18.49
CA LYS A 195 28.90 1.45 19.46
C LYS A 195 30.08 2.32 19.00
N SER A 196 30.43 2.28 17.70
CA SER A 196 31.50 3.12 17.15
C SER A 196 31.21 4.61 17.32
N VAL A 197 29.95 5.03 17.15
CA VAL A 197 29.52 6.42 17.30
C VAL A 197 29.54 6.83 18.77
N VAL A 198 29.01 6.02 19.70
CA VAL A 198 29.06 6.32 21.15
C VAL A 198 30.51 6.56 21.58
N ASN A 199 31.41 5.65 21.23
CA ASN A 199 32.83 5.76 21.59
C ASN A 199 33.45 7.06 21.05
N ARG A 200 33.12 7.43 19.81
CA ARG A 200 33.60 8.68 19.19
C ARG A 200 33.04 9.92 19.88
N GLU A 201 31.76 9.92 20.25
CA GLU A 201 31.14 11.06 20.93
C GLU A 201 31.59 11.20 22.38
N ASN A 202 31.85 10.09 23.10
CA ASN A 202 32.42 10.12 24.45
C ASN A 202 33.82 10.73 24.45
N LYS A 203 34.69 10.34 23.51
CA LYS A 203 36.03 10.93 23.35
C LYS A 203 35.99 12.44 23.11
N LYS A 204 35.04 12.94 22.32
CA LYS A 204 34.87 14.38 22.07
C LYS A 204 34.40 15.16 23.30
N ARG A 205 33.67 14.50 24.19
CA ARG A 205 33.11 15.09 25.42
C ARG A 205 34.06 14.98 26.62
N GLY A 206 35.28 14.48 26.42
CA GLY A 206 36.28 14.32 27.48
C GLY A 206 35.99 13.17 28.44
N GLY A 207 35.26 12.14 27.99
CA GLY A 207 35.16 10.89 28.75
C GLY A 207 36.43 10.07 28.59
N ASP A 208 37.08 9.76 29.72
CA ASP A 208 38.24 8.86 29.83
C ASP A 208 38.00 7.49 29.16
#